data_AF-E4Q8W5-F1
#
_entry.id   AF-E4Q8W5-F1
#
_cell.length_a   1.000
_cell.length_b   1.000
_cell.length_c   1.000
_cell.angle_alpha   90.00
_cell.angle_beta   90.00
_cell.angle_gamma   90.00
#
_symmetry.space_group_name_H-M   'P 1'
#
loop_
_entity.id
_entity.type
_entity.pdbx_description
1 polymer ?
#
loop_
_entity_poly.entity_id
_entity_poly.type
_entity_poly.pdbx_seq_one_letter_code
_entity_poly.pdbx_strand_id
1 'polypeptide(L)'
;MFIILENEKQGGFESLDFEQIYSKYYQKVLNYLTFMLKTSKEAEDIAQEVFYKLIKNPPREDNIQGWLITVAKNLAINYLKSQKRTTFGEKYLLLSKAPEDDIEILQVKMTLEKLPEEQRDLLILKYSGYTYEEIAKIMNINPNSVGTMIARAQRKFRKIYEEGEGE
;
A
#
# COMPACT_ATOMS: atom_id res chain seq x y z
N MET A 1 -3.08 -14.68 29.54
CA MET A 1 -4.32 -15.48 29.70
C MET A 1 -5.30 -14.94 28.66
N PHE A 2 -5.24 -15.47 27.43
CA PHE A 2 -6.15 -15.09 26.35
C PHE A 2 -7.43 -15.89 26.49
N ILE A 3 -8.55 -15.19 26.62
CA ILE A 3 -9.89 -15.80 26.70
C ILE A 3 -10.22 -16.32 25.31
N ILE A 4 -10.30 -17.63 25.18
CA ILE A 4 -10.88 -18.33 24.03
C ILE A 4 -12.38 -18.06 24.07
N LEU A 5 -12.90 -17.32 23.10
CA LEU A 5 -14.31 -17.31 22.77
C LEU A 5 -14.58 -18.44 21.78
N GLU A 6 -15.16 -19.53 22.28
CA GLU A 6 -15.84 -20.53 21.47
C GLU A 6 -17.23 -20.03 21.03
N ASN A 7 -17.66 -20.54 19.86
CA ASN A 7 -19.00 -20.54 19.26
C ASN A 7 -19.37 -19.24 18.48
N GLU A 8 -19.78 -19.26 17.20
CA GLU A 8 -20.65 -20.21 16.49
C GLU A 8 -20.41 -20.14 14.96
N LYS A 9 -20.71 -21.25 14.27
CA LYS A 9 -20.47 -21.50 12.84
C LYS A 9 -21.19 -20.51 11.90
N GLN A 10 -20.42 -19.62 11.27
CA GLN A 10 -20.61 -19.19 9.88
C GLN A 10 -19.23 -19.02 9.22
N GLY A 11 -18.70 -20.09 8.60
CA GLY A 11 -17.55 -20.05 7.69
C GLY A 11 -16.39 -19.11 8.08
N GLY A 12 -16.07 -19.05 9.37
CA GLY A 12 -15.13 -18.08 9.92
C GLY A 12 -13.70 -18.45 9.59
N PHE A 13 -12.91 -17.45 9.23
CA PHE A 13 -11.46 -17.53 9.11
C PHE A 13 -10.89 -18.02 10.45
N GLU A 14 -10.32 -19.23 10.50
CA GLU A 14 -9.82 -19.83 11.73
C GLU A 14 -8.70 -18.97 12.34
N SER A 15 -8.60 -18.92 13.68
CA SER A 15 -7.61 -18.08 14.37
C SER A 15 -6.16 -18.39 13.95
N LEU A 16 -5.87 -19.65 13.64
CA LEU A 16 -4.56 -20.11 13.18
C LEU A 16 -4.25 -19.68 11.73
N ASP A 17 -5.27 -19.54 10.89
CA ASP A 17 -5.11 -19.02 9.52
C ASP A 17 -4.84 -17.50 9.56
N PHE A 18 -5.55 -16.79 10.45
CA PHE A 18 -5.33 -15.36 10.66
C PHE A 18 -3.93 -15.02 11.13
N GLU A 19 -3.41 -15.69 12.14
CA GLU A 19 -2.07 -15.40 12.67
C GLU A 19 -0.99 -15.57 11.58
N GLN A 20 -1.12 -16.59 10.74
CA GLN A 20 -0.21 -16.83 9.62
C GLN A 20 -0.29 -15.74 8.56
N ILE A 21 -1.51 -15.36 8.16
CA ILE A 21 -1.72 -14.31 7.16
C ILE A 21 -1.27 -12.95 7.71
N TYR A 22 -1.58 -12.63 8.96
CA TYR A 22 -1.14 -11.41 9.62
C TYR A 22 0.38 -11.32 9.68
N SER A 23 1.04 -12.35 10.20
CA SER A 23 2.51 -12.40 10.32
C SER A 23 3.21 -12.28 8.96
N LYS A 24 2.61 -12.85 7.91
CA LYS A 24 3.16 -12.83 6.56
C LYS A 24 2.95 -11.52 5.82
N TYR A 25 1.79 -10.87 5.99
CA TYR A 25 1.37 -9.78 5.10
C TYR A 25 1.23 -8.41 5.78
N TYR A 26 1.15 -8.33 7.11
CA TYR A 26 0.92 -7.05 7.80
C TYR A 26 1.97 -6.01 7.44
N GLN A 27 3.26 -6.36 7.54
CA GLN A 27 4.33 -5.43 7.23
C GLN A 27 4.33 -5.01 5.75
N LYS A 28 4.00 -5.92 4.82
CA LYS A 28 3.92 -5.61 3.39
C LYS A 28 2.78 -4.62 3.09
N VAL A 29 1.62 -4.81 3.72
CA VAL A 29 0.47 -3.91 3.61
C VAL A 29 0.78 -2.55 4.22
N LEU A 30 1.43 -2.51 5.39
CA LEU A 30 1.83 -1.27 6.05
C LEU A 30 2.83 -0.47 5.19
N ASN A 31 3.84 -1.15 4.63
CA ASN A 31 4.79 -0.53 3.71
C ASN A 31 4.08 0.05 2.48
N TYR A 32 3.16 -0.70 1.87
CA TYR A 32 2.36 -0.25 0.74
C TYR A 32 1.57 1.03 1.07
N LEU A 33 0.92 1.06 2.24
CA LEU A 33 0.16 2.22 2.71
C LEU A 33 1.04 3.43 3.03
N THR A 34 2.28 3.22 3.47
CA THR A 34 3.25 4.28 3.78
C THR A 34 3.68 5.06 2.53
N PHE A 35 3.72 4.40 1.37
CA PHE A 35 3.90 5.07 0.08
C PHE A 35 2.69 5.90 -0.34
N MET A 36 1.47 5.55 0.11
CA MET A 36 0.23 6.23 -0.28
C MET A 36 -0.17 7.37 0.66
N LEU A 37 0.12 7.25 1.96
CA LEU A 37 -0.39 8.15 3.01
C LEU A 37 0.68 9.12 3.50
N LYS A 38 0.28 10.16 4.22
CA LYS A 38 1.22 11.23 4.63
C LYS A 38 2.08 10.77 5.80
N THR A 39 1.48 10.11 6.78
CA THR A 39 2.15 9.72 8.03
C THR A 39 2.11 8.22 8.28
N SER A 40 3.07 7.72 9.06
CA SER A 40 3.09 6.32 9.52
C SER A 40 1.83 5.97 10.32
N LYS A 41 1.34 6.92 11.13
CA LYS A 41 0.15 6.70 11.96
C LYS A 41 -1.10 6.43 11.14
N GLU A 42 -1.32 7.20 10.08
CA GLU A 42 -2.43 6.97 9.15
C GLU A 42 -2.30 5.62 8.44
N ALA A 43 -1.08 5.22 8.10
CA ALA A 43 -0.82 3.93 7.47
C ALA A 43 -1.10 2.75 8.41
N GLU A 44 -0.70 2.86 9.68
CA GLU A 44 -1.01 1.87 10.72
C GLU A 44 -2.52 1.74 10.96
N ASP A 45 -3.22 2.87 11.09
CA ASP A 45 -4.67 2.86 11.34
C ASP A 45 -5.44 2.23 10.16
N ILE A 46 -5.04 2.53 8.92
CA ILE A 46 -5.64 1.89 7.74
C ILE A 46 -5.23 0.42 7.64
N ALA A 47 -3.99 0.05 7.96
CA ALA A 47 -3.56 -1.35 7.97
C ALA A 47 -4.40 -2.17 8.96
N GLN A 48 -4.63 -1.66 10.17
CA GLN A 48 -5.50 -2.30 11.15
C GLN A 48 -6.92 -2.51 10.60
N GLU A 49 -7.50 -1.51 9.93
CA GLU A 49 -8.81 -1.65 9.29
C GLU A 49 -8.82 -2.71 8.17
N VAL A 50 -7.74 -2.85 7.39
CA VAL A 50 -7.61 -3.92 6.37
C VAL A 50 -7.72 -5.30 7.03
N PHE A 51 -6.97 -5.55 8.09
CA PHE A 51 -6.97 -6.85 8.78
C PHE A 51 -8.24 -7.06 9.61
N TYR A 52 -8.86 -6.01 10.13
CA TYR A 52 -10.19 -6.10 10.73
C TYR A 52 -11.23 -6.54 9.70
N LYS A 53 -11.21 -5.96 8.48
CA LYS A 53 -12.07 -6.40 7.38
C LYS A 53 -11.80 -7.85 6.97
N LEU A 54 -10.54 -8.30 7.02
CA LEU A 54 -10.19 -9.69 6.73
C LEU A 54 -10.88 -10.66 7.70
N ILE A 55 -10.84 -10.36 8.99
CA ILE A 55 -11.50 -11.20 10.02
C ILE A 55 -13.02 -11.22 9.79
N LYS A 56 -13.61 -10.07 9.46
CA LYS A 56 -15.06 -9.95 9.31
C LYS A 56 -15.60 -10.57 8.02
N ASN A 57 -14.88 -10.42 6.92
CA ASN A 57 -15.31 -10.83 5.59
C ASN A 57 -14.10 -11.34 4.78
N PRO A 58 -13.58 -12.54 5.10
CA PRO A 58 -12.45 -13.10 4.37
C PRO A 58 -12.79 -13.32 2.89
N PRO A 59 -11.83 -13.16 1.97
CA PRO A 59 -12.07 -13.47 0.57
C PRO A 59 -12.39 -14.95 0.38
N ARG A 60 -13.25 -15.25 -0.60
CA ARG A 60 -13.55 -16.64 -1.02
C ARG A 60 -12.51 -17.21 -1.99
N GLU A 61 -11.60 -16.36 -2.47
CA GLU A 61 -10.59 -16.69 -3.47
C GLU A 61 -9.22 -16.90 -2.83
N ASP A 62 -8.40 -17.74 -3.47
CA ASP A 62 -7.04 -18.07 -3.00
C ASP A 62 -6.04 -16.90 -3.10
N ASN A 63 -6.42 -15.77 -3.73
CA ASN A 63 -5.55 -14.61 -3.91
C ASN A 63 -5.65 -13.61 -2.73
N ILE A 64 -5.33 -14.07 -1.53
CA ILE A 64 -5.39 -13.25 -0.31
C ILE A 64 -4.62 -11.92 -0.43
N GLN A 65 -3.43 -11.95 -1.01
CA GLN A 65 -2.58 -10.78 -1.18
C GLN A 65 -3.16 -9.76 -2.16
N GLY A 66 -3.79 -10.20 -3.25
CA GLY A 66 -4.48 -9.33 -4.19
C GLY A 66 -5.68 -8.66 -3.51
N TRP A 67 -6.41 -9.43 -2.70
CA TRP A 67 -7.51 -8.89 -1.89
C TRP A 67 -7.01 -7.86 -0.87
N LEU A 68 -5.96 -8.16 -0.10
CA LEU A 68 -5.37 -7.25 0.89
C LEU A 68 -4.96 -5.91 0.28
N ILE A 69 -4.25 -5.95 -0.85
CA ILE A 69 -3.82 -4.73 -1.57
C ILE A 69 -5.00 -3.97 -2.13
N THR A 70 -6.02 -4.66 -2.66
CA THR A 70 -7.24 -4.01 -3.15
C THR A 70 -7.96 -3.26 -2.03
N VAL A 71 -8.14 -3.91 -0.88
CA VAL A 71 -8.79 -3.28 0.29
C VAL A 71 -7.95 -2.12 0.82
N ALA A 72 -6.63 -2.30 0.96
CA ALA A 72 -5.71 -1.26 1.40
C ALA A 72 -5.76 -0.02 0.50
N LYS A 73 -5.65 -0.22 -0.83
CA LYS A 73 -5.71 0.84 -1.83
C LYS A 73 -7.05 1.59 -1.77
N ASN A 74 -8.17 0.86 -1.69
CA ASN A 74 -9.50 1.47 -1.62
C ASN A 74 -9.68 2.31 -0.34
N LEU A 75 -9.24 1.81 0.81
CA LEU A 75 -9.30 2.54 2.08
C LEU A 75 -8.42 3.80 2.04
N ALA A 76 -7.18 3.68 1.55
CA ALA A 76 -6.28 4.81 1.41
C ALA A 76 -6.84 5.90 0.47
N ILE A 77 -7.39 5.51 -0.69
CA ILE A 77 -8.02 6.46 -1.62
C ILE A 77 -9.20 7.17 -0.97
N ASN A 78 -10.06 6.44 -0.26
CA ASN A 78 -11.22 7.02 0.41
C ASN A 78 -10.81 7.99 1.53
N TYR A 79 -9.80 7.61 2.31
CA TYR A 79 -9.22 8.47 3.34
C TYR A 79 -8.62 9.75 2.74
N LEU A 80 -7.81 9.66 1.68
CA LEU A 80 -7.23 10.83 1.03
C LEU A 80 -8.31 11.75 0.41
N LYS A 81 -9.40 11.18 -0.10
CA LYS A 81 -10.56 11.95 -0.61
C LYS A 81 -11.28 12.70 0.51
N SER A 82 -11.44 12.10 1.70
CA SER A 82 -12.07 12.79 2.84
C SER A 82 -11.19 13.91 3.39
N GLN A 83 -9.87 13.70 3.43
CA GLN A 83 -8.90 14.74 3.87
C GLN A 83 -8.85 15.94 2.90
N LYS A 84 -8.92 15.72 1.58
CA LYS A 84 -8.95 16.81 0.59
C LYS A 84 -10.16 17.74 0.71
N ARG A 85 -11.26 17.27 1.31
CA ARG A 85 -12.44 18.12 1.59
C ARG A 85 -12.20 19.08 2.76
N THR A 86 -11.13 18.90 3.53
CA THR A 86 -10.89 19.61 4.79
C THR A 86 -9.80 20.69 4.70
N THR A 87 -8.90 20.67 3.71
CA THR A 87 -7.71 21.53 3.73
C THR A 87 -7.24 21.96 2.33
N PHE A 88 -7.74 23.10 1.82
CA PHE A 88 -7.25 23.69 0.56
C PHE A 88 -6.05 24.64 0.78
N GLY A 89 -5.76 25.06 2.03
CA GLY A 89 -4.72 26.07 2.34
C GLY A 89 -3.39 25.55 2.90
N GLU A 90 -3.31 24.30 3.37
CA GLU A 90 -2.18 23.85 4.22
C GLU A 90 -1.01 23.20 3.45
N LYS A 91 -1.21 22.82 2.19
CA LYS A 91 -0.22 22.03 1.43
C LYS A 91 1.11 22.78 1.23
N TYR A 92 1.07 24.11 1.09
CA TYR A 92 2.26 24.93 0.87
C TYR A 92 3.00 25.32 2.17
N LEU A 93 2.33 25.25 3.32
CA LEU A 93 2.92 25.66 4.61
C LEU A 93 3.75 24.55 5.27
N LEU A 94 3.42 23.28 5.00
CA LEU A 94 4.15 22.12 5.52
C LEU A 94 5.52 21.92 4.84
N LEU A 95 5.62 22.26 3.55
CA LEU A 95 6.84 22.17 2.75
C LEU A 95 7.97 23.09 3.24
N SER A 96 7.65 24.23 3.86
CA SER A 96 8.64 25.24 4.24
C SER A 96 9.31 25.00 5.60
N LYS A 97 8.92 23.94 6.33
CA LYS A 97 9.42 23.64 7.68
C LYS A 97 9.83 22.18 7.89
N ALA A 98 9.83 21.37 6.84
CA ALA A 98 10.12 19.95 6.93
C ALA A 98 11.63 19.70 7.04
N PRO A 99 12.09 18.75 7.88
CA PRO A 99 13.43 18.18 7.80
C PRO A 99 13.81 17.75 6.38
N GLU A 100 15.10 17.69 6.06
CA GLU A 100 15.60 17.32 4.73
C GLU A 100 15.14 15.92 4.31
N ASP A 101 15.13 14.96 5.23
CA ASP A 101 14.59 13.60 5.01
C ASP A 101 13.10 13.61 4.61
N ASP A 102 12.31 14.53 5.16
CA ASP A 102 10.89 14.68 4.82
C ASP A 102 10.69 15.29 3.42
N ILE A 103 11.66 16.08 2.94
CA ILE A 103 11.65 16.65 1.58
C ILE A 103 11.92 15.55 0.55
N GLU A 104 12.95 14.72 0.75
CA GLU A 104 13.26 13.61 -0.16
C GLU A 104 12.08 12.62 -0.25
N ILE A 105 11.50 12.24 0.88
CA ILE A 105 10.31 11.38 0.94
C ILE A 105 9.14 12.01 0.15
N LEU A 106 8.95 13.32 0.28
CA LEU A 106 7.89 14.02 -0.42
C LEU A 106 8.14 14.09 -1.94
N GLN A 107 9.39 14.32 -2.37
CA GLN A 107 9.78 14.27 -3.78
C GLN A 107 9.56 12.88 -4.38
N VAL A 108 9.90 11.81 -3.65
CA VAL A 108 9.60 10.43 -4.06
C VAL A 108 8.10 10.23 -4.23
N LYS A 109 7.27 10.63 -3.25
CA LYS A 109 5.81 10.52 -3.32
C LYS A 109 5.22 11.30 -4.50
N MET A 110 5.67 12.54 -4.71
CA MET A 110 5.25 13.37 -5.85
C MET A 110 5.66 12.77 -7.20
N THR A 111 6.84 12.16 -7.27
CA THR A 111 7.32 11.49 -8.49
C THR A 111 6.50 10.24 -8.78
N LEU A 112 6.18 9.44 -7.74
CA LEU A 112 5.27 8.30 -7.87
C LEU A 112 3.90 8.74 -8.40
N GLU A 113 3.35 9.87 -7.95
CA GLU A 113 2.07 10.40 -8.44
C GLU A 113 2.07 10.75 -9.93
N LYS A 114 3.22 11.11 -10.51
CA LYS A 114 3.38 11.44 -11.95
C LYS A 114 3.47 10.19 -12.85
N LEU A 115 3.67 9.00 -12.29
CA LEU A 115 3.70 7.75 -13.06
C LEU A 115 2.30 7.29 -13.48
N PRO A 116 2.19 6.54 -14.60
CA PRO A 116 0.99 5.75 -14.88
C PRO A 116 0.67 4.82 -13.71
N GLU A 117 -0.62 4.66 -13.40
CA GLU A 117 -1.08 3.94 -12.20
C GLU A 117 -0.49 2.53 -12.09
N GLU A 118 -0.49 1.76 -13.18
CA GLU A 118 0.09 0.40 -13.20
C GLU A 118 1.60 0.40 -12.87
N GLN A 119 2.34 1.39 -13.39
CA GLN A 119 3.78 1.50 -13.13
C GLN A 119 4.07 1.92 -11.69
N ARG A 120 3.26 2.84 -11.16
CA ARG A 120 3.32 3.23 -9.75
C ARG A 120 3.06 2.02 -8.85
N ASP A 121 1.98 1.28 -9.10
CA ASP A 121 1.59 0.12 -8.29
C ASP A 121 2.69 -0.97 -8.32
N LEU A 122 3.31 -1.23 -9.48
CA LEU A 122 4.46 -2.13 -9.59
C LEU A 122 5.62 -1.74 -8.66
N LEU A 123 5.99 -0.46 -8.67
CA LEU A 123 7.09 0.02 -7.84
C LEU A 123 6.75 -0.05 -6.36
N ILE A 124 5.55 0.42 -5.97
CA ILE A 124 5.12 0.39 -4.58
C ILE A 124 5.09 -1.05 -4.08
N LEU A 125 4.50 -1.99 -4.81
CA LEU A 125 4.49 -3.41 -4.43
C LEU A 125 5.90 -3.99 -4.30
N LYS A 126 6.79 -3.71 -5.27
CA LYS A 126 8.18 -4.18 -5.23
C LYS A 126 8.90 -3.69 -3.97
N TYR A 127 8.82 -2.40 -3.69
CA TYR A 127 9.49 -1.80 -2.52
C TYR A 127 8.74 -2.04 -1.21
N SER A 128 7.52 -2.58 -1.25
CA SER A 128 6.79 -3.07 -0.07
C SER A 128 7.18 -4.50 0.32
N GLY A 129 8.03 -5.17 -0.46
CA GLY A 129 8.54 -6.51 -0.15
C GLY A 129 7.77 -7.66 -0.79
N TYR A 130 6.94 -7.39 -1.80
CA TYR A 130 6.28 -8.45 -2.57
C TYR A 130 7.25 -9.09 -3.58
N THR A 131 7.18 -10.42 -3.72
CA THR A 131 7.96 -11.14 -4.74
C THR A 131 7.40 -10.92 -6.14
N TYR A 132 8.14 -11.29 -7.18
CA TYR A 132 7.64 -11.16 -8.55
C TYR A 132 6.42 -12.05 -8.80
N GLU A 133 6.36 -13.24 -8.21
CA GLU A 133 5.19 -14.11 -8.29
C GLU A 133 3.98 -13.50 -7.55
N GLU A 134 4.21 -12.89 -6.38
CA GLU A 134 3.14 -12.21 -5.65
C GLU A 134 2.62 -10.99 -6.42
N ILE A 135 3.52 -10.16 -6.97
CA ILE A 135 3.15 -9.00 -7.81
C ILE A 135 2.35 -9.45 -9.04
N ALA A 136 2.76 -10.53 -9.70
CA ALA A 136 2.05 -11.09 -10.85
C ALA A 136 0.60 -11.46 -10.48
N LYS A 137 0.41 -12.10 -9.33
CA LYS A 137 -0.92 -12.47 -8.80
C LYS A 137 -1.74 -11.27 -8.37
N ILE A 138 -1.14 -10.28 -7.73
CA ILE A 138 -1.83 -9.05 -7.27
C ILE A 138 -2.31 -8.25 -8.47
N MET A 139 -1.47 -8.10 -9.49
CA MET A 139 -1.75 -7.28 -10.66
C MET A 139 -2.42 -8.05 -11.81
N ASN A 140 -2.62 -9.36 -11.66
CA ASN A 140 -3.16 -10.25 -12.69
C ASN A 140 -2.40 -10.14 -14.02
N ILE A 141 -1.07 -10.25 -13.97
CA ILE A 141 -0.16 -10.17 -15.13
C ILE A 141 0.73 -11.42 -15.24
N ASN A 142 1.38 -11.58 -16.39
CA ASN A 142 2.31 -12.69 -16.61
C ASN A 142 3.54 -12.57 -15.68
N PRO A 143 3.89 -13.61 -14.88
CA PRO A 143 5.07 -13.57 -14.01
C PRO A 143 6.38 -13.22 -14.75
N ASN A 144 6.52 -13.69 -16.00
CA ASN A 144 7.71 -13.44 -16.81
C ASN A 144 7.83 -11.98 -17.27
N SER A 145 6.73 -11.20 -17.29
CA SER A 145 6.77 -9.79 -17.66
C SER A 145 7.08 -8.86 -16.49
N VAL A 146 6.89 -9.29 -15.24
CA VAL A 146 7.02 -8.44 -14.04
C VAL A 146 8.37 -7.74 -13.98
N GLY A 147 9.48 -8.47 -14.15
CA GLY A 147 10.82 -7.88 -14.09
C GLY A 147 11.05 -6.80 -15.16
N THR A 148 10.57 -7.05 -16.39
CA THR A 148 10.68 -6.08 -17.48
C THR A 148 9.81 -4.85 -17.24
N MET A 149 8.60 -5.03 -16.68
CA MET A 149 7.69 -3.92 -16.36
C MET A 149 8.23 -3.07 -15.21
N ILE A 150 8.79 -3.68 -14.15
CA ILE A 150 9.46 -2.96 -13.06
C ILE A 150 10.64 -2.15 -13.59
N ALA A 151 11.50 -2.74 -14.43
CA ALA A 151 12.64 -2.03 -14.99
C ALA A 151 12.20 -0.80 -15.84
N ARG A 152 11.11 -0.94 -16.60
CA ARG A 152 10.51 0.18 -17.35
C ARG A 152 9.97 1.26 -16.42
N ALA A 153 9.25 0.88 -15.36
CA ALA A 153 8.73 1.80 -14.36
C ALA A 153 9.86 2.55 -13.61
N GLN A 154 10.93 1.85 -13.22
CA GLN A 154 12.10 2.46 -12.57
C GLN A 154 12.80 3.48 -13.48
N ARG A 155 12.98 3.16 -14.77
CA ARG A 155 13.55 4.12 -15.73
C ARG A 155 12.69 5.37 -15.88
N LYS A 156 11.36 5.20 -15.93
CA LYS A 156 10.44 6.34 -16.01
C LYS A 156 10.45 7.16 -14.71
N PHE A 157 10.45 6.50 -13.56
CA PHE A 157 10.57 7.15 -12.25
C PHE A 157 11.84 8.01 -12.20
N ARG A 158 13.01 7.42 -12.52
CA ARG A 158 14.29 8.12 -12.51
C ARG A 158 14.27 9.36 -13.38
N LYS A 159 13.78 9.23 -14.62
CA LYS A 159 13.67 10.37 -15.55
C LYS A 159 12.84 11.52 -14.96
N ILE A 160 11.68 11.21 -14.40
CA ILE A 160 10.79 12.23 -13.80
C ILE A 160 11.41 12.84 -12.54
N TYR A 161 12.11 12.02 -11.74
CA TYR A 161 12.77 12.45 -10.52
C TYR A 161 13.90 13.45 -10.82
N GLU A 162 14.80 13.09 -11.73
CA GLU A 162 15.94 13.93 -12.16
C GLU A 162 15.47 15.24 -12.85
N GLU A 163 14.42 15.17 -13.68
CA GLU A 163 13.82 16.38 -14.29
C GLU A 163 13.21 17.33 -13.25
N GLY A 164 12.80 16.83 -12.09
CA GLY A 164 12.24 17.63 -10.99
C GLY A 164 13.27 18.21 -10.02
N GLU A 165 14.52 17.73 -10.04
CA GLU A 165 15.64 18.31 -9.26
C GLU A 165 16.32 19.47 -10.00
N GLY A 166 16.06 19.62 -11.30
CA GLY A 166 16.62 20.68 -12.15
C GLY A 166 15.80 21.97 -12.24
N GLU A 167 14.67 22.07 -11.53
CA GLU A 167 13.81 23.26 -11.41
C GLU A 167 13.97 23.92 -10.03
#